data_AF-A0A2V9TJ21-F1
#
_entry.id   AF-A0A2V9TJ21-F1
#
_cell.length_a   1.000
_cell.length_b   1.000
_cell.length_c   1.000
_cell.angle_alpha   90.00
_cell.angle_beta   90.00
_cell.angle_gamma   90.00
#
_symmetry.space_group_name_H-M   'P 1'
#
loop_
_entity.id
_entity.type
_entity.pdbx_description
1 polymer ?
#
loop_
_entity_poly.entity_id
_entity_poly.type
_entity_poly.pdbx_seq_one_letter_code
_entity_poly.pdbx_strand_id
1 'polypeptide(L)'
;MPELRKDPIVGRWVIISTDRAKRPTDFAREGVKIKGGFCPFCYGNENKTPPEIQAYRPNPNGGPPPQRDTPGWTVRVVPNKFPALGIEGNLNRQAEGMFDKMNGIGAHEVIIETPDHN
;
A
#
# COMPACT_ATOMS: atom_id res chain seq x y z
N MET A 1 -31.87 19.86 -1.88
CA MET A 1 -32.71 18.65 -1.72
C MET A 1 -31.80 17.44 -1.66
N PRO A 2 -32.01 16.49 -0.73
CA PRO A 2 -31.28 15.24 -0.74
C PRO A 2 -31.73 14.34 -1.90
N GLU A 3 -30.81 13.61 -2.50
CA GLU A 3 -31.07 12.67 -3.59
C GLU A 3 -30.31 11.35 -3.39
N LEU A 4 -30.77 10.28 -4.03
CA LEU A 4 -30.10 8.99 -4.12
C LEU A 4 -29.54 8.80 -5.53
N ARG A 5 -28.24 8.49 -5.65
CA ARG A 5 -27.61 8.14 -6.92
C ARG A 5 -26.98 6.75 -6.84
N LYS A 6 -27.10 5.97 -7.91
CA LYS A 6 -26.50 4.63 -8.00
C LYS A 6 -25.13 4.73 -8.65
N ASP A 7 -24.12 4.22 -7.97
CA ASP A 7 -22.76 4.11 -8.50
C ASP A 7 -22.72 2.96 -9.53
N PRO A 8 -22.35 3.22 -10.80
CA PRO A 8 -22.31 2.19 -11.84
C PRO A 8 -21.12 1.23 -11.70
N ILE A 9 -20.08 1.58 -10.94
CA ILE A 9 -18.87 0.77 -10.79
C ILE A 9 -19.10 -0.32 -9.74
N VAL A 10 -19.64 0.05 -8.58
CA VAL A 10 -19.85 -0.88 -7.44
C VAL A 10 -21.31 -1.25 -7.18
N GLY A 11 -22.26 -0.62 -7.90
CA GLY A 11 -23.69 -0.98 -7.86
C GLY A 11 -24.45 -0.52 -6.61
N ARG A 12 -23.83 0.25 -5.71
CA ARG A 12 -24.44 0.72 -4.45
C ARG A 12 -25.14 2.07 -4.61
N TRP A 13 -26.15 2.31 -3.78
CA TRP A 13 -26.81 3.62 -3.66
C TRP A 13 -26.02 4.54 -2.73
N VAL A 14 -25.86 5.80 -3.14
CA VAL A 14 -25.19 6.85 -2.37
C VAL A 14 -26.19 7.97 -2.09
N ILE A 15 -26.23 8.42 -0.85
CA ILE A 15 -27.04 9.59 -0.43
C ILE A 15 -26.22 10.85 -0.68
N ILE A 16 -26.76 11.78 -1.46
CA ILE A 16 -26.20 13.11 -1.65
C ILE A 16 -27.09 14.09 -0.89
N SER A 17 -26.53 14.80 0.09
CA SER A 17 -27.24 15.79 0.91
C SER A 17 -26.29 16.94 1.26
N THR A 18 -26.24 17.95 0.39
CA THR A 18 -25.28 19.07 0.46
C THR A 18 -25.42 19.90 1.74
N ASP A 19 -26.63 20.05 2.28
CA ASP A 19 -26.89 20.84 3.48
C ASP A 19 -26.33 20.20 4.76
N ARG A 20 -25.95 18.91 4.75
CA ARG A 20 -25.30 18.26 5.90
C ARG A 20 -23.94 18.86 6.24
N ALA A 21 -23.22 19.42 5.26
CA ALA A 21 -21.92 20.05 5.49
C ALA A 21 -22.00 21.35 6.31
N LYS A 22 -23.19 21.96 6.43
CA LYS A 22 -23.43 23.19 7.20
C LYS A 22 -23.68 22.92 8.69
N ARG A 23 -23.75 21.65 9.12
CA ARG A 23 -23.97 21.32 10.53
C ARG A 23 -22.72 21.71 11.34
N PRO A 24 -22.88 22.32 12.53
CA PRO A 24 -21.78 22.51 13.44
C PRO A 24 -21.09 21.16 13.71
N THR A 25 -19.76 21.15 13.64
CA THR A 25 -18.95 19.99 14.02
C THR A 25 -18.25 20.30 15.33
N ASP A 26 -18.55 19.54 16.39
CA ASP A 26 -17.95 19.72 17.71
C ASP A 26 -16.45 19.36 17.74
N PHE A 27 -15.95 18.73 16.68
CA PHE A 27 -14.57 18.26 16.56
C PHE A 27 -13.89 18.89 15.36
N ALA A 28 -12.88 19.72 15.62
CA ALA A 28 -11.94 20.13 14.59
C ALA A 28 -11.11 18.92 14.15
N ARG A 29 -10.93 18.71 12.85
CA ARG A 29 -9.95 17.75 12.35
C ARG A 29 -8.57 18.30 12.69
N GLU A 30 -7.89 17.69 13.66
CA GLU A 30 -6.47 17.98 13.89
C GLU A 30 -5.68 17.60 12.63
N GLY A 31 -4.86 18.53 12.15
CA GLY A 31 -3.92 18.25 11.07
C GLY A 31 -2.96 17.14 11.51
N VAL A 32 -2.73 16.17 10.63
CA VAL A 32 -1.75 15.11 10.88
C VAL A 32 -0.37 15.77 11.01
N LYS A 33 0.20 15.75 12.21
CA LYS A 33 1.60 16.17 12.42
C LYS A 33 2.51 15.06 11.93
N ILE A 34 3.26 15.32 10.86
CA ILE A 34 4.33 14.42 10.41
C ILE A 34 5.41 14.44 11.49
N LYS A 35 5.52 13.36 12.25
CA LYS A 35 6.62 13.17 13.20
C LYS A 35 7.79 12.58 12.43
N GLY A 36 8.91 13.30 12.41
CA GLY A 36 10.16 12.76 11.90
C GLY A 36 10.64 11.55 12.73
N GLY A 37 11.53 10.74 12.16
CA GLY A 37 12.09 9.59 12.85
C GLY A 37 12.83 8.64 11.92
N PHE A 38 13.28 7.51 12.47
CA PHE A 38 13.84 6.43 11.68
C PHE A 38 12.78 5.82 10.76
N CYS A 39 13.08 5.78 9.46
CA CYS A 39 12.24 5.13 8.47
C CYS A 39 13.04 4.05 7.71
N PRO A 40 12.57 2.79 7.69
CA PRO A 40 13.26 1.69 7.01
C PRO A 40 13.21 1.81 5.47
N PHE A 41 12.35 2.67 4.92
CA PHE A 41 12.22 2.88 3.47
C PHE A 41 13.10 4.01 2.94
N CYS A 42 13.71 4.81 3.83
CA CYS A 42 14.62 5.87 3.40
C CYS A 42 15.85 5.31 2.70
N TYR A 43 16.39 6.12 1.80
CA TYR A 43 17.68 5.88 1.15
C TYR A 43 18.79 5.58 2.17
N GLY A 44 19.61 4.56 1.92
CA GLY A 44 20.68 4.12 2.82
C GLY A 44 20.23 3.10 3.89
N ASN A 45 18.92 2.87 4.05
CA ASN A 45 18.37 1.86 4.95
C ASN A 45 17.91 0.60 4.22
N GLU A 46 18.48 0.29 3.06
CA GLU A 46 18.07 -0.85 2.24
C GLU A 46 18.16 -2.19 2.99
N ASN A 47 19.08 -2.31 3.95
CA ASN A 47 19.24 -3.47 4.82
C ASN A 47 18.19 -3.58 5.95
N LYS A 48 17.26 -2.62 6.04
CA LYS A 48 16.17 -2.59 7.03
C LYS A 48 14.84 -3.10 6.47
N THR A 49 14.79 -3.35 5.16
CA THR A 49 13.69 -4.04 4.50
C THR A 49 14.04 -5.51 4.25
N PRO A 50 13.06 -6.38 3.97
CA PRO A 50 13.37 -7.65 3.32
C PRO A 50 14.09 -7.40 1.98
N PRO A 51 14.82 -8.40 1.45
CA PRO A 51 15.51 -8.28 0.17
C PRO A 51 14.56 -7.78 -0.91
N GLU A 52 14.99 -6.81 -1.69
CA GLU A 52 14.18 -6.26 -2.77
C GLU A 52 13.78 -7.37 -3.75
N ILE A 53 12.65 -7.19 -4.43
CA ILE A 53 12.22 -8.02 -5.56
C ILE A 53 12.78 -7.37 -6.82
N GLN A 54 12.55 -6.05 -6.94
CA GLN A 54 12.96 -5.22 -8.06
C GLN A 54 13.36 -3.83 -7.57
N ALA A 55 14.24 -3.17 -8.30
CA ALA A 55 14.64 -1.80 -8.05
C ALA A 55 15.03 -1.14 -9.37
N TYR A 56 14.55 0.07 -9.60
CA TYR A 56 14.94 0.86 -10.76
C TYR A 56 16.12 1.75 -10.40
N ARG A 57 17.26 1.50 -11.04
CA ARG A 57 18.53 2.22 -10.81
C ARG A 57 19.06 2.73 -12.15
N PRO A 58 18.89 4.03 -12.47
CA PRO A 58 19.45 4.60 -13.69
C PRO A 58 20.97 4.40 -13.73
N ASN A 59 21.48 3.82 -14.81
CA ASN A 59 22.91 3.64 -15.03
C ASN A 59 23.34 4.34 -16.34
N PRO A 60 23.56 5.66 -16.29
CA PRO A 60 23.85 6.46 -17.49
C PRO A 60 25.17 6.08 -18.18
N ASN A 61 26.10 5.45 -17.47
CA ASN A 61 27.43 5.11 -17.99
C ASN A 61 27.53 3.67 -18.53
N GLY A 62 26.42 2.92 -18.57
CA GLY A 62 26.39 1.56 -19.13
C GLY A 62 27.26 0.53 -18.39
N GLY A 63 27.62 0.81 -17.12
CA GLY A 63 28.38 -0.12 -16.29
C GLY A 63 27.56 -1.36 -15.90
N PRO A 64 28.15 -2.31 -15.15
CA PRO A 64 27.39 -3.43 -14.60
C PRO A 64 26.21 -2.94 -13.76
N PRO A 65 25.09 -3.70 -13.72
CA PRO A 65 23.95 -3.34 -12.89
C PRO A 65 24.39 -3.19 -11.43
N PRO A 66 23.90 -2.15 -10.70
CA PRO A 66 24.28 -1.96 -9.31
C PRO A 66 23.86 -3.16 -8.47
N GLN A 67 24.56 -3.37 -7.36
CA GLN A 67 24.26 -4.44 -6.42
C GLN A 67 22.81 -4.31 -5.90
N ARG A 68 22.16 -5.43 -5.64
CA ARG A 68 20.83 -5.45 -5.01
C ARG A 68 20.93 -4.97 -3.58
N ASP A 69 19.84 -4.39 -3.08
CA ASP A 69 19.74 -3.90 -1.71
C ASP A 69 20.82 -2.85 -1.38
N THR A 70 21.23 -2.08 -2.38
CA THR A 70 22.12 -0.93 -2.21
C THR A 70 21.47 0.38 -2.67
N PRO A 71 22.02 1.52 -2.24
CA PRO A 71 21.63 2.83 -2.72
C PRO A 71 21.75 2.99 -4.26
N GLY A 72 21.24 4.11 -4.79
CA GLY A 72 21.23 4.44 -6.22
C GLY A 72 19.93 4.13 -6.97
N TRP A 73 18.85 3.85 -6.25
CA TRP A 73 17.52 3.58 -6.80
C TRP A 73 16.63 4.81 -6.80
N THR A 74 15.70 4.86 -7.74
CA THR A 74 14.61 5.85 -7.75
C THR A 74 13.29 5.23 -7.32
N VAL A 75 13.07 3.93 -7.58
CA VAL A 75 11.94 3.14 -7.07
C VAL A 75 12.45 1.79 -6.60
N ARG A 76 11.92 1.27 -5.49
CA ARG A 76 12.19 -0.10 -4.98
C ARG A 76 10.90 -0.84 -4.68
N VAL A 77 10.88 -2.12 -4.98
CA VAL A 77 9.81 -3.06 -4.61
C VAL A 77 10.39 -4.08 -3.65
N VAL A 78 9.79 -4.21 -2.48
CA VAL A 78 10.21 -5.17 -1.45
C VAL A 78 9.01 -6.02 -1.02
N PRO A 79 9.20 -7.27 -0.59
CA PRO A 79 8.13 -8.02 0.08
C PRO A 79 7.67 -7.24 1.31
N ASN A 80 6.37 -7.22 1.58
CA ASN A 80 5.90 -6.69 2.85
C ASN A 80 6.39 -7.61 3.97
N LYS A 81 7.08 -7.05 4.97
CA LYS A 81 7.58 -7.79 6.13
C LYS A 81 6.45 -8.41 6.96
N PHE A 82 5.24 -7.84 6.88
CA PHE A 82 4.04 -8.30 7.55
C PHE A 82 2.94 -8.53 6.50
N PRO A 83 3.07 -9.57 5.65
CA PRO A 83 2.17 -9.77 4.53
C PRO A 83 0.77 -10.20 5.02
N ALA A 84 -0.27 -9.83 4.27
CA ALA A 84 -1.65 -10.20 4.61
C ALA A 84 -2.02 -11.59 4.09
N LEU A 85 -1.23 -12.10 3.14
CA LEU A 85 -1.42 -13.36 2.44
C LEU A 85 -0.09 -14.10 2.38
N GLY A 86 -0.14 -15.43 2.35
CA GLY A 86 1.02 -16.27 2.10
C GLY A 86 1.30 -16.42 0.61
N ILE A 87 2.56 -16.37 0.19
CA ILE A 87 2.95 -16.55 -1.22
C ILE A 87 2.89 -18.00 -1.70
N GLU A 88 2.88 -18.96 -0.76
CA GLU A 88 2.91 -20.39 -1.04
C GLU A 88 1.68 -21.09 -0.47
N GLY A 89 1.25 -22.16 -1.15
CA GLY A 89 0.15 -23.01 -0.74
C GLY A 89 -0.96 -23.11 -1.77
N ASN A 90 -1.99 -23.88 -1.44
CA ASN A 90 -3.19 -24.05 -2.28
C ASN A 90 -4.36 -23.28 -1.66
N LEU A 91 -5.28 -22.79 -2.49
CA LEU A 91 -6.49 -22.08 -2.04
C LEU A 91 -7.35 -22.91 -1.08
N ASN A 92 -7.34 -24.24 -1.22
CA ASN A 92 -8.03 -25.19 -0.34
C ASN A 92 -9.44 -24.73 0.04
N ARG A 93 -10.28 -24.47 -0.97
CA ARG A 93 -11.65 -24.01 -0.75
C ARG A 93 -12.46 -25.12 -0.10
N GLN A 94 -13.13 -24.81 0.99
CA GLN A 94 -13.93 -25.75 1.78
C GLN A 94 -15.27 -25.12 2.14
N ALA A 95 -16.33 -25.92 2.05
CA ALA A 95 -17.63 -25.57 2.60
C ALA A 95 -17.65 -25.85 4.10
N GLU A 96 -18.19 -24.91 4.87
CA GLU A 96 -18.43 -25.00 6.30
C GLU A 96 -19.89 -24.61 6.58
N GLY A 97 -20.78 -25.59 6.39
CA GLY A 97 -22.23 -25.38 6.48
C GLY A 97 -22.74 -24.45 5.38
N MET A 98 -23.25 -23.28 5.76
CA MET A 98 -23.71 -22.23 4.84
C MET A 98 -22.58 -21.28 4.39
N PHE A 99 -21.37 -21.43 4.93
CA PHE A 99 -20.24 -20.57 4.65
C PHE A 99 -19.19 -21.29 3.81
N ASP A 100 -18.39 -20.52 3.06
CA ASP A 100 -17.18 -21.02 2.40
C ASP A 100 -15.95 -20.41 3.08
N LYS A 101 -14.91 -21.22 3.23
CA LYS A 101 -13.57 -20.75 3.63
C LYS A 101 -12.50 -21.16 2.63
N MET A 102 -11.43 -20.38 2.58
CA MET A 102 -10.25 -20.63 1.75
C MET A 102 -9.01 -20.07 2.41
N ASN A 103 -7.85 -20.61 2.04
CA ASN A 103 -6.56 -20.09 2.46
C ASN A 103 -6.28 -18.73 1.80
N GLY A 104 -5.68 -17.80 2.54
CA GLY A 104 -5.24 -16.50 2.04
C GLY A 104 -3.92 -16.61 1.27
N ILE A 105 -3.99 -16.94 -0.02
CA ILE A 105 -2.81 -17.05 -0.88
C ILE A 105 -2.68 -15.82 -1.78
N GLY A 106 -1.49 -15.22 -1.81
CA GLY A 106 -1.17 -14.06 -2.63
C GLY A 106 0.14 -13.39 -2.22
N ALA A 107 0.71 -12.60 -3.13
CA ALA A 107 1.87 -11.77 -2.84
C ALA A 107 1.43 -10.41 -2.27
N HIS A 108 2.12 -9.97 -1.21
CA HIS A 108 1.95 -8.63 -0.64
C HIS A 108 3.30 -7.93 -0.66
N GLU A 109 3.38 -6.88 -1.46
CA GLU A 109 4.60 -6.12 -1.71
C GLU A 109 4.41 -4.67 -1.28
N VAL A 110 5.53 -4.00 -1.01
CA VAL A 110 5.60 -2.56 -0.74
C VAL A 110 6.39 -1.92 -1.86
N ILE A 111 5.80 -0.91 -2.48
CA ILE A 111 6.45 -0.06 -3.48
C ILE A 111 6.93 1.21 -2.78
N ILE A 112 8.24 1.40 -2.77
CA ILE A 112 8.90 2.60 -2.27
C ILE A 112 9.13 3.50 -3.49
N GLU A 113 8.27 4.51 -3.62
CA GLU A 113 8.14 5.34 -4.82
C GLU A 113 9.29 6.33 -5.03
N THR A 114 9.99 6.69 -3.95
CA THR A 114 11.06 7.68 -3.97
C THR A 114 12.09 7.41 -2.86
N PRO A 115 13.37 7.73 -3.08
CA PRO A 115 14.38 7.73 -2.03
C PRO A 115 14.24 8.92 -1.06
N ASP A 116 13.53 9.98 -1.45
CA ASP A 116 13.23 11.12 -0.58
C ASP A 116 12.12 10.77 0.40
N HIS A 117 12.28 11.18 1.66
CA HIS A 117 11.34 10.93 2.72
C HIS A 117 10.16 11.90 2.75
N ASN A 118 10.32 13.09 2.15
CA ASN A 118 9.38 14.20 2.28
C ASN A 118 8.57 14.46 1.02
#